data_AF-A0A016T753-F1
#
_entry.id   AF-A0A016T753-F1
#
_cell.length_a   1.000
_cell.length_b   1.000
_cell.length_c   1.000
_cell.angle_alpha   90.00
_cell.angle_beta   90.00
_cell.angle_gamma   90.00
#
_symmetry.space_group_name_H-M   'P 1'
#
loop_
_entity.id
_entity.type
_entity.pdbx_description
1 polymer ?
#
loop_
_entity_poly.entity_id
_entity_poly.type
_entity_poly.pdbx_seq_one_letter_code
_entity_poly.pdbx_strand_id
1 'polypeptide(L)'
;MLFPRTRDPTRILYYCQTTAKNNTSLTIISISSLIVLQILAVIILKYLKLVNQKQSMKQKMNPELRQRYNVNENLRTITIVMPFCCTSCVFTSIFLAIVIILLFFSRLIPMDIYYALTDGSLLLPPYAVLLPFILRRMSRYVTQESQNSFHNHLSQTNSRRAGQFYFDSLAWAWKK
;
A
#
# COMPACT_ATOMS: atom_id res chain seq x y z
N MET A 1 9.52 26.25 4.35
CA MET A 1 9.93 27.67 4.17
C MET A 1 8.68 28.49 3.91
N LEU A 2 8.56 29.68 4.50
CA LEU A 2 7.43 30.60 4.29
C LEU A 2 7.77 31.53 3.11
N PHE A 3 6.96 31.53 2.05
CA PHE A 3 7.12 32.46 0.92
C PHE A 3 5.99 33.50 0.91
N PRO A 4 6.28 34.81 0.84
CA PRO A 4 5.25 35.83 0.78
C PRO A 4 4.60 35.86 -0.62
N ARG A 5 3.27 35.77 -0.66
CA ARG A 5 2.43 36.00 -1.84
C ARG A 5 2.01 37.48 -1.83
N THR A 6 2.53 38.27 -2.76
CA THR A 6 2.19 39.70 -2.87
C THR A 6 1.24 39.92 -4.03
N ARG A 7 -0.06 40.08 -3.72
CA ARG A 7 -1.03 40.69 -4.66
C ARG A 7 -1.60 42.02 -4.13
N ASP A 8 -1.38 42.32 -2.86
CA ASP A 8 -1.87 43.53 -2.20
C ASP A 8 -0.85 43.94 -1.10
N PRO A 9 -0.27 45.15 -1.11
CA PRO A 9 0.72 45.58 -0.11
C PRO A 9 0.19 45.59 1.33
N THR A 10 -1.14 45.46 1.51
CA THR A 10 -1.79 45.42 2.83
C THR A 10 -1.99 44.01 3.38
N ARG A 11 -1.85 42.95 2.57
CA ARG A 11 -2.06 41.56 3.00
C ARG A 11 -0.97 40.63 2.46
N ILE A 12 0.02 40.36 3.31
CA ILE A 12 1.06 39.37 3.03
C ILE A 12 0.51 37.98 3.37
N LEU A 13 0.29 37.15 2.35
CA LEU A 13 -0.06 35.74 2.55
C LEU A 13 1.23 34.92 2.62
N TYR A 14 1.46 34.20 3.72
CA TYR A 14 2.60 33.30 3.83
C TYR A 14 2.24 31.90 3.35
N TYR A 15 2.91 31.43 2.31
CA TYR A 15 2.73 30.08 1.80
C TYR A 15 3.77 29.14 2.43
N CYS A 16 3.30 28.14 3.16
CA CYS A 16 4.13 27.08 3.73
C CYS A 16 4.39 26.01 2.67
N GLN A 17 5.58 26.04 2.06
CA GLN A 17 6.00 24.98 1.16
C GLN A 17 7.00 24.06 1.86
N THR A 18 6.80 22.75 1.70
CA THR A 18 7.68 21.69 2.18
C THR A 18 9.00 21.63 1.40
N THR A 19 9.02 22.13 0.15
CA THR A 19 10.23 22.22 -0.68
C THR A 19 10.84 23.63 -0.61
N ALA A 20 12.16 23.68 -0.35
CA ALA A 20 12.90 24.93 -0.34
C ALA A 20 13.28 25.33 -1.77
N LYS A 21 12.79 26.49 -2.25
CA LYS A 21 13.13 27.03 -3.57
C LYS A 21 14.64 27.32 -3.74
N ASN A 22 15.38 27.47 -2.64
CA ASN A 22 16.77 27.89 -2.66
C ASN A 22 17.74 26.80 -3.17
N ASN A 23 17.37 25.52 -3.04
CA ASN A 23 18.22 24.38 -3.43
C ASN A 23 17.43 23.36 -4.27
N THR A 24 17.00 23.77 -5.47
CA THR A 24 16.20 22.93 -6.38
C THR A 24 16.86 21.59 -6.66
N SER A 25 18.19 21.55 -6.81
CA SER A 25 18.97 20.32 -7.02
C SER A 25 18.82 19.34 -5.85
N LEU A 26 18.97 19.82 -4.61
CA LEU A 26 18.81 19.00 -3.41
C LEU A 26 17.38 18.46 -3.30
N THR A 27 16.37 19.28 -3.58
CA THR A 27 14.97 18.85 -3.53
C THR A 27 14.66 17.78 -4.59
N ILE A 28 15.21 17.90 -5.80
CA ILE A 28 15.04 16.90 -6.85
C ILE A 28 15.70 15.58 -6.43
N ILE A 29 16.89 15.62 -5.84
CA ILE A 29 17.59 14.42 -5.34
C ILE A 29 16.76 13.74 -4.24
N SER A 30 16.25 14.49 -3.25
CA SER A 30 15.43 13.93 -2.17
C SER A 30 14.10 13.37 -2.67
N ILE A 31 13.44 14.01 -3.63
CA ILE A 31 12.21 13.49 -4.23
C ILE A 31 12.51 12.21 -5.03
N SER A 32 13.62 12.19 -5.77
CA SER A 32 14.03 11.02 -6.55
C SER A 32 14.35 9.83 -5.65
N SER A 33 15.03 10.04 -4.51
CA SER A 33 15.32 8.97 -3.56
C SER A 33 14.05 8.38 -2.93
N LEU A 34 13.03 9.21 -2.68
CA LEU A 34 11.72 8.74 -2.22
C LEU A 34 11.02 7.85 -3.25
N ILE A 35 11.10 8.17 -4.55
CA ILE A 35 10.54 7.32 -5.61
C ILE A 35 11.26 5.97 -5.64
N VAL A 36 12.60 5.95 -5.56
CA VAL A 36 13.38 4.71 -5.51
C VAL A 36 13.02 3.88 -4.29
N LEU A 37 12.88 4.51 -3.11
CA LEU A 37 12.49 3.83 -1.88
C LEU A 37 11.09 3.20 -1.99
N GLN A 38 10.13 3.88 -2.63
CA GLN A 38 8.79 3.33 -2.87
C GLN A 38 8.83 2.11 -3.80
N ILE A 39 9.61 2.16 -4.87
CA ILE A 39 9.79 1.02 -5.78
C ILE A 39 10.41 -0.16 -5.03
N LEU A 40 11.45 0.09 -4.21
CA LEU A 40 12.08 -0.92 -3.38
C LEU A 40 11.08 -1.55 -2.39
N ALA A 41 10.22 -0.75 -1.76
CA ALA A 41 9.19 -1.24 -0.84
C ALA A 41 8.22 -2.22 -1.54
N VAL A 42 7.77 -1.89 -2.76
CA VAL A 42 6.91 -2.78 -3.55
C VAL A 42 7.62 -4.09 -3.91
N ILE A 43 8.90 -4.02 -4.29
CA ILE A 43 9.71 -5.21 -4.61
C ILE A 43 9.86 -6.09 -3.37
N ILE A 44 10.21 -5.52 -2.22
CA ILE A 44 10.36 -6.25 -0.95
C ILE A 44 9.05 -6.93 -0.57
N LEU A 45 7.91 -6.24 -0.67
CA LEU A 45 6.60 -6.82 -0.36
C LEU A 45 6.25 -7.97 -1.31
N LYS A 46 6.54 -7.84 -2.60
CA LYS A 46 6.33 -8.91 -3.59
C LYS A 46 7.22 -10.12 -3.29
N TYR A 47 8.47 -9.88 -2.93
CA TYR A 47 9.39 -10.93 -2.49
C TYR A 47 8.89 -11.63 -1.23
N LEU A 48 8.45 -10.87 -0.22
CA LEU A 48 7.88 -11.41 1.03
C LEU A 48 6.67 -12.30 0.74
N LYS A 49 5.80 -11.91 -0.20
CA LYS A 49 4.66 -12.72 -0.63
C LYS A 49 5.10 -14.06 -1.22
N LEU A 50 6.10 -14.06 -2.11
CA LEU A 50 6.64 -15.28 -2.71
C LEU A 50 7.28 -16.22 -1.68
N VAL A 51 8.05 -15.66 -0.74
CA VAL A 51 8.68 -16.45 0.35
C VAL A 51 7.62 -17.08 1.23
N ASN A 52 6.59 -16.32 1.64
CA ASN A 52 5.50 -16.86 2.46
C ASN A 52 4.68 -17.92 1.71
N GLN A 53 4.45 -17.76 0.41
CA GLN A 53 3.80 -18.80 -0.42
C GLN A 53 4.63 -20.08 -0.46
N LYS A 54 5.95 -19.96 -0.62
CA LYS A 54 6.87 -21.11 -0.60
C LYS A 54 6.88 -21.80 0.77
N GLN A 55 6.88 -21.05 1.86
CA GLN A 55 6.77 -21.60 3.22
C GLN A 55 5.42 -22.27 3.47
N SER A 56 4.32 -21.68 3.00
CA SER A 56 2.98 -22.28 3.10
C SER A 56 2.91 -23.64 2.42
N MET A 57 3.47 -23.76 1.21
CA MET A 57 3.58 -25.04 0.48
C MET A 57 4.40 -26.09 1.25
N LYS A 58 5.53 -25.69 1.85
CA LYS A 58 6.36 -26.59 2.67
C LYS A 58 5.64 -27.03 3.94
N GLN A 59 4.91 -26.13 4.60
CA GLN A 59 4.24 -26.41 5.86
C GLN A 59 2.91 -27.14 5.72
N LYS A 60 2.33 -27.23 4.51
CA LYS A 60 1.17 -28.11 4.21
C LYS A 60 1.42 -29.59 4.52
N MET A 61 2.67 -30.01 4.69
CA MET A 61 3.06 -31.36 5.11
C MET A 61 3.42 -31.46 6.61
N ASN A 62 3.61 -30.33 7.33
CA ASN A 62 4.04 -30.35 8.73
C ASN A 62 2.87 -30.64 9.68
N PRO A 63 3.03 -31.50 10.71
CA PRO A 63 1.97 -31.83 11.67
C PRO A 63 1.67 -30.71 12.68
N GLU A 64 2.54 -29.70 12.81
CA GLU A 64 2.35 -28.60 13.76
C GLU A 64 1.36 -27.53 13.27
N LEU A 65 0.18 -27.46 13.90
CA LEU A 65 -0.87 -26.50 13.56
C LEU A 65 -0.50 -25.04 13.88
N ARG A 66 0.27 -24.79 14.94
CA ARG A 66 0.68 -23.43 15.31
C ARG A 66 1.50 -22.75 14.21
N GLN A 67 2.43 -23.49 13.60
CA GLN A 67 3.29 -22.97 12.54
C GLN A 67 2.49 -22.69 11.27
N ARG A 68 1.59 -23.61 10.88
CA ARG A 68 0.67 -23.43 9.75
C ARG A 68 -0.24 -22.22 9.94
N TYR A 69 -0.79 -22.04 11.13
CA TYR A 69 -1.66 -20.90 11.44
C TYR A 69 -0.90 -19.59 11.27
N ASN A 70 0.32 -19.49 11.83
CA ASN A 70 1.12 -18.27 11.76
C ASN A 70 1.49 -17.90 10.31
N VAL A 71 1.86 -18.88 9.48
CA VAL A 71 2.16 -18.64 8.05
C VAL A 71 0.91 -18.27 7.27
N ASN A 72 -0.24 -18.89 7.55
CA ASN A 72 -1.49 -18.56 6.87
C ASN A 72 -1.98 -17.15 7.21
N GLU A 73 -1.88 -16.76 8.48
CA GLU A 73 -2.29 -15.42 8.92
C GLU A 73 -1.35 -14.33 8.38
N ASN A 74 -0.04 -14.61 8.33
CA ASN A 74 0.93 -13.72 7.68
C ASN A 74 0.63 -13.55 6.17
N LEU A 75 0.28 -14.63 5.48
CA LEU A 75 -0.04 -14.59 4.05
C LEU A 75 -1.35 -13.83 3.77
N ARG A 76 -2.35 -13.99 4.64
CA ARG A 76 -3.60 -13.22 4.62
C ARG A 76 -3.32 -11.73 4.84
N THR A 77 -2.52 -11.40 5.85
CA THR A 77 -2.15 -10.02 6.18
C THR A 77 -1.41 -9.36 5.01
N ILE A 78 -0.39 -10.01 4.45
CA ILE A 78 0.33 -9.51 3.28
C ILE A 78 -0.63 -9.30 2.10
N THR A 79 -1.58 -10.21 1.86
CA THR A 79 -2.54 -10.10 0.76
C THR A 79 -3.49 -8.91 0.93
N ILE A 80 -3.87 -8.56 2.17
CA ILE A 80 -4.70 -7.39 2.46
C ILE A 80 -3.89 -6.09 2.36
N VAL A 81 -2.64 -6.08 2.82
CA VAL A 81 -1.78 -4.89 2.86
C VAL A 81 -1.15 -4.57 1.49
N MET A 82 -0.88 -5.58 0.65
CA MET A 82 -0.30 -5.42 -0.68
C MET A 82 -1.04 -4.41 -1.58
N PRO A 83 -2.37 -4.49 -1.78
CA PRO A 83 -3.09 -3.55 -2.62
C PRO A 83 -3.02 -2.13 -2.07
N PHE A 84 -3.11 -1.97 -0.74
CA PHE A 84 -2.93 -0.68 -0.08
C PHE A 84 -1.58 -0.09 -0.45
N CYS A 85 -0.48 -0.81 -0.18
CA CYS A 85 0.86 -0.30 -0.43
C CYS A 85 1.13 0.00 -1.91
N CYS A 86 0.60 -0.84 -2.81
CA CYS A 86 0.67 -0.61 -4.26
C CYS A 86 -0.07 0.66 -4.67
N THR A 87 -1.30 0.85 -4.19
CA THR A 87 -2.08 2.06 -4.48
C THR A 87 -1.42 3.30 -3.90
N SER A 88 -0.92 3.24 -2.66
CA SER A 88 -0.14 4.31 -2.04
C SER A 88 1.04 4.70 -2.93
N CYS A 89 1.86 3.72 -3.36
CA CYS A 89 3.01 3.98 -4.21
C CYS A 89 2.64 4.61 -5.56
N VAL A 90 1.55 4.18 -6.19
CA VAL A 90 1.08 4.78 -7.46
C VAL A 90 0.67 6.23 -7.24
N PHE A 91 -0.14 6.52 -6.22
CA PHE A 91 -0.60 7.87 -5.91
C PHE A 91 0.57 8.80 -5.55
N THR A 92 1.47 8.34 -4.69
CA THR A 92 2.64 9.14 -4.31
C THR A 92 3.60 9.33 -5.47
N SER A 93 3.79 8.33 -6.34
CA SER A 93 4.64 8.47 -7.53
C SER A 93 4.07 9.50 -8.52
N ILE A 94 2.75 9.48 -8.76
CA ILE A 94 2.09 10.48 -9.61
C ILE A 94 2.25 11.88 -9.02
N PHE A 95 1.99 12.03 -7.72
CA PHE A 95 2.17 13.31 -7.03
C PHE A 95 3.61 13.83 -7.14
N LEU A 96 4.61 12.99 -6.85
CA LEU A 96 6.02 13.37 -6.93
C LEU A 96 6.45 13.69 -8.37
N ALA A 97 5.94 12.96 -9.37
CA ALA A 97 6.19 13.26 -10.78
C ALA A 97 5.64 14.63 -11.18
N ILE A 98 4.42 14.97 -10.76
CA ILE A 98 3.83 16.29 -10.99
C ILE A 98 4.68 17.37 -10.32
N VAL A 99 5.12 17.16 -9.08
CA VAL A 99 6.00 18.10 -8.37
C VAL A 99 7.33 18.30 -9.10
N ILE A 100 7.95 17.24 -9.64
CA ILE A 100 9.17 17.34 -10.44
C ILE A 100 8.92 18.20 -11.70
N ILE A 101 7.82 17.97 -12.41
CA ILE A 101 7.44 18.75 -13.59
C ILE A 101 7.28 20.22 -13.20
N LEU A 102 6.54 20.52 -12.13
CA LEU A 102 6.34 21.89 -11.64
C LEU A 102 7.65 22.56 -11.24
N LEU A 103 8.59 21.83 -10.62
CA LEU A 103 9.91 22.35 -10.29
C LEU A 103 10.75 22.64 -11.54
N PHE A 104 10.68 21.79 -12.56
CA PHE A 104 11.39 21.99 -13.83
C PHE A 104 10.88 23.23 -14.57
N PHE A 105 9.57 23.40 -14.65
CA PHE A 105 8.93 24.57 -15.29
C PHE A 105 8.78 25.78 -14.37
N SER A 106 9.32 25.73 -13.14
CA SER A 106 9.15 26.80 -12.13
C SER A 106 9.68 28.17 -12.56
N ARG A 107 10.63 28.22 -13.50
CA ARG A 107 11.17 29.47 -14.06
C ARG A 107 10.25 30.09 -15.12
N LEU A 108 9.38 29.30 -15.74
CA LEU A 108 8.49 29.70 -16.83
C LEU A 108 7.09 30.05 -16.34
N ILE A 109 6.72 29.59 -15.13
CA ILE A 109 5.38 29.75 -14.57
C ILE A 109 5.39 30.91 -13.55
N PRO A 110 4.44 31.87 -13.64
CA PRO A 110 4.29 32.91 -12.62
C PRO A 110 3.86 32.30 -11.28
N MET A 111 4.35 32.87 -10.17
CA MET A 111 4.19 32.31 -8.82
C MET A 111 2.74 32.00 -8.43
N ASP A 112 1.79 32.84 -8.83
CA ASP A 112 0.37 32.62 -8.56
C ASP A 112 -0.16 31.31 -9.16
N ILE A 113 0.26 31.00 -10.38
CA ILE A 113 -0.14 29.78 -11.10
C ILE A 113 0.61 28.57 -10.54
N TYR A 114 1.88 28.75 -10.17
CA TYR A 114 2.68 27.70 -9.54
C TYR A 114 2.05 27.19 -8.23
N TYR A 115 1.62 28.11 -7.35
CA TYR A 115 0.95 27.72 -6.10
C TYR A 115 -0.42 27.09 -6.35
N ALA A 116 -1.21 27.65 -7.27
CA ALA A 116 -2.51 27.07 -7.63
C ALA A 116 -2.39 25.64 -8.20
N LEU A 117 -1.38 25.38 -9.05
CA LEU A 117 -1.11 24.04 -9.56
C LEU A 117 -0.60 23.12 -8.46
N THR A 118 0.24 23.61 -7.55
CA THR A 118 0.77 22.79 -6.45
C THR A 118 -0.35 22.34 -5.51
N ASP A 119 -1.23 23.26 -5.12
CA ASP A 119 -2.41 22.97 -4.28
C ASP A 119 -3.42 22.07 -5.02
N GLY A 120 -3.68 22.34 -6.30
CA GLY A 120 -4.57 21.52 -7.12
C GLY A 120 -4.04 20.11 -7.39
N SER A 121 -2.72 19.94 -7.39
CA SER A 121 -2.05 18.65 -7.55
C SER A 121 -2.01 17.85 -6.25
N LEU A 122 -2.43 18.43 -5.13
CA LEU A 122 -2.48 17.73 -3.84
C LEU A 122 -3.60 16.69 -3.89
N LEU A 123 -3.28 15.48 -4.34
CA LEU A 123 -4.18 14.34 -4.43
C LEU A 123 -4.54 13.74 -3.05
N LEU A 124 -4.19 14.42 -1.95
CA LEU A 124 -4.44 13.96 -0.58
C LEU A 124 -5.94 13.76 -0.28
N PRO A 125 -6.83 14.74 -0.57
CA PRO A 125 -8.26 14.58 -0.30
C PRO A 125 -8.92 13.40 -1.07
N PRO A 126 -8.73 13.23 -2.39
CA PRO A 126 -9.30 12.07 -3.09
C PRO A 126 -8.67 10.76 -2.63
N TYR A 127 -7.37 10.74 -2.34
CA TYR A 127 -6.71 9.55 -1.81
C TYR A 127 -7.26 9.11 -0.45
N ALA A 128 -7.50 10.06 0.47
CA ALA A 128 -8.06 9.77 1.80
C ALA A 128 -9.45 9.11 1.74
N VAL A 129 -10.26 9.45 0.72
CA VAL A 129 -11.59 8.84 0.50
C VAL A 129 -11.49 7.50 -0.22
N LEU A 130 -10.57 7.36 -1.18
CA LEU A 130 -10.40 6.12 -1.95
C LEU A 130 -9.80 4.98 -1.09
N LEU A 131 -8.95 5.32 -0.12
CA LEU A 131 -8.26 4.38 0.75
C LEU A 131 -9.20 3.40 1.51
N PRO A 132 -10.21 3.86 2.28
CA PRO A 132 -11.14 2.94 2.95
C PRO A 132 -11.96 2.12 1.96
N PHE A 133 -12.26 2.66 0.77
CA PHE A 133 -13.00 1.93 -0.26
C PHE A 133 -12.19 0.77 -0.84
N ILE A 134 -10.91 1.02 -1.16
CA ILE A 134 -9.97 0.00 -1.65
C ILE A 134 -9.77 -1.09 -0.59
N LEU A 135 -9.52 -0.69 0.67
CA LEU A 135 -9.36 -1.63 1.78
C LEU A 135 -10.60 -2.51 1.98
N ARG A 136 -11.81 -1.90 1.96
CA ARG A 136 -13.07 -2.64 2.09
C ARG A 136 -13.27 -3.61 0.94
N ARG A 137 -12.97 -3.21 -0.30
CA ARG A 137 -13.08 -4.08 -1.47
C ARG A 137 -12.12 -5.26 -1.41
N MET A 138 -10.86 -5.00 -1.03
CA MET A 138 -9.84 -6.04 -0.93
C MET A 138 -10.09 -7.00 0.23
N SER A 139 -10.55 -6.50 1.38
CA SER A 139 -10.96 -7.33 2.50
C SER A 139 -12.11 -8.28 2.12
N ARG A 140 -13.11 -7.77 1.38
CA ARG A 140 -14.21 -8.59 0.85
C ARG A 140 -13.73 -9.63 -0.16
N TYR A 141 -12.85 -9.24 -1.08
CA TYR A 141 -12.28 -10.16 -2.07
C TYR A 141 -11.54 -11.32 -1.38
N VAL A 142 -10.66 -11.02 -0.41
CA VAL A 142 -9.93 -12.04 0.35
C VAL A 142 -10.88 -12.95 1.14
N THR A 143 -11.93 -12.38 1.72
CA THR A 143 -12.95 -13.15 2.46
C THR A 143 -13.72 -14.09 1.53
N GLN A 144 -14.10 -13.62 0.34
CA GLN A 144 -14.79 -14.43 -0.67
C GLN A 144 -13.89 -15.54 -1.22
N GLU A 145 -12.63 -15.25 -1.53
CA GLU A 145 -11.67 -16.25 -2.00
C GLU A 145 -11.48 -17.37 -0.95
N SER A 146 -11.35 -17.00 0.32
CA SER A 146 -11.28 -17.96 1.43
C SER A 146 -12.55 -18.81 1.56
N GLN A 147 -13.74 -18.22 1.43
CA GLN A 147 -15.01 -18.94 1.49
C GLN A 147 -15.15 -19.90 0.30
N ASN A 148 -14.79 -19.47 -0.91
CA ASN A 148 -14.87 -20.29 -2.11
C ASN A 148 -13.89 -21.47 -2.05
N SER A 149 -12.66 -21.26 -1.56
CA SER A 149 -11.71 -22.35 -1.36
C SER A 149 -12.23 -23.37 -0.35
N PHE A 150 -12.86 -22.92 0.73
CA PHE A 150 -13.50 -23.80 1.71
C PHE A 150 -14.67 -24.60 1.12
N HIS A 151 -15.57 -23.94 0.39
CA HIS A 151 -16.69 -24.60 -0.29
C HIS A 151 -16.21 -25.61 -1.34
N ASN A 152 -15.17 -25.30 -2.09
CA ASN A 152 -14.58 -26.23 -3.08
C ASN A 152 -13.96 -27.46 -2.42
N HIS A 153 -13.31 -27.31 -1.25
CA HIS A 153 -12.80 -28.45 -0.48
C HIS A 153 -13.94 -29.31 0.08
N LEU A 154 -15.05 -28.69 0.50
CA LEU A 154 -16.24 -29.42 0.97
C LEU A 154 -17.00 -30.14 -0.14
N SER A 155 -16.99 -29.62 -1.37
CA SER A 155 -17.68 -30.24 -2.51
C SER A 155 -16.87 -31.34 -3.18
N GLN A 156 -15.54 -31.22 -3.23
CA GLN A 156 -14.66 -32.25 -3.80
C GLN A 156 -14.38 -33.43 -2.87
N THR A 157 -14.50 -33.25 -1.56
CA THR A 157 -14.25 -34.30 -0.58
C THR A 157 -15.57 -34.67 0.07
N ASN A 158 -15.96 -35.96 0.11
CA ASN A 158 -17.14 -36.42 0.84
C ASN A 158 -17.24 -35.67 2.19
N SER A 159 -18.18 -34.73 2.30
CA SER A 159 -18.16 -33.62 3.26
C SER A 159 -18.02 -34.08 4.72
N ARG A 160 -18.52 -35.28 5.03
CA ARG A 160 -18.33 -35.97 6.32
C ARG A 160 -16.87 -36.32 6.63
N ARG A 161 -16.11 -36.87 5.69
CA ARG A 161 -14.72 -37.33 5.90
C ARG A 161 -13.74 -36.17 6.02
N ALA A 162 -13.86 -35.13 5.19
CA ALA A 162 -12.97 -33.96 5.29
C ALA A 162 -13.21 -33.16 6.58
N GLY A 163 -14.47 -33.02 6.99
CA GLY A 163 -14.83 -32.44 8.29
C GLY A 163 -14.23 -33.25 9.43
N GLN A 164 -14.40 -34.59 9.41
CA GLN A 164 -13.78 -35.47 10.41
C GLN A 164 -12.25 -35.34 10.44
N PHE A 165 -11.55 -35.40 9.30
CA PHE A 165 -10.09 -35.24 9.29
C PHE A 165 -9.62 -33.87 9.82
N TYR A 166 -10.38 -32.79 9.55
CA TYR A 166 -10.06 -31.46 10.08
C TYR A 166 -10.29 -31.38 11.59
N PHE A 167 -11.42 -31.88 12.09
CA PHE A 167 -11.74 -31.88 13.52
C PHE A 167 -10.88 -32.89 14.31
N ASP A 168 -10.53 -34.03 13.73
CA ASP A 168 -9.62 -35.02 14.31
C ASP A 168 -8.19 -34.47 14.39
N SER A 169 -7.74 -33.75 13.36
CA SER A 169 -6.48 -32.99 13.37
C SER A 169 -6.45 -31.94 14.49
N LEU A 170 -7.54 -31.18 14.65
CA LEU A 170 -7.69 -30.20 15.74
C LEU A 170 -7.71 -30.87 17.12
N ALA A 171 -8.47 -31.96 17.28
CA ALA A 171 -8.58 -32.70 18.52
C ALA A 171 -7.26 -33.37 18.92
N TRP A 172 -6.50 -33.88 17.94
CA TRP A 172 -5.17 -34.45 18.16
C TRP A 172 -4.17 -33.40 18.63
N ALA A 173 -4.22 -32.19 18.06
CA ALA A 173 -3.34 -31.11 18.49
C ALA A 173 -3.73 -30.45 19.81
N TRP A 174 -4.99 -30.53 20.22
CA TRP A 174 -5.44 -30.05 21.52
C TRP A 174 -5.01 -30.95 22.68
N LYS A 175 -4.70 -32.23 22.39
CA LYS A 175 -4.24 -33.21 23.38
C LYS A 175 -2.73 -33.18 23.66
N LYS A 176 -1.98 -32.33 22.96
CA LYS A 176 -0.52 -32.21 23.09
C LYS A 176 -0.16 -30.87 23.72
#